data_AF-A0A1Q5Q8T3-F1
#
_entry.id   AF-A0A1Q5Q8T3-F1
#
_cell.length_a   1.000
_cell.length_b   1.000
_cell.length_c   1.000
_cell.angle_alpha   90.00
_cell.angle_beta   90.00
_cell.angle_gamma   90.00
#
_symmetry.space_group_name_H-M   'P 1'
#
loop_
_entity.id
_entity.type
_entity.pdbx_description
1 polymer ?
#
loop_
_entity_poly.entity_id
_entity_poly.type
_entity_poly.pdbx_seq_one_letter_code
_entity_poly.pdbx_strand_id
1 'polypeptide(L)'
;MVTAFDKSDARPAHIDAILNGLDRYNPETTTVFQDYVVQQCEDRTFDCYANLALLKLYQFNPHLLQPETTTNILAKALTVFPSPAFSLSLSLLPAHTQPFGAASTGENTASATNNNNSIPQQTSDFVESIQKLTHLNSLLESAQYALFWSTFNSDDLYADLVADVAGFEELVRVRIAVEVGKAFREISADVLAQWLDLKCREALQKFVADVCGWEVDGTVVRVPKNRENEARSEIKSERVGVDMFGRVIRRAFEQPA
;
A
#
# COMPACT_ATOMS: atom_id res chain seq x y z
N MET A 1 -16.29 -6.42 0.31
CA MET A 1 -16.79 -5.47 -0.70
C MET A 1 -15.64 -4.52 -0.95
N VAL A 2 -15.14 -4.39 -2.18
CA VAL A 2 -14.04 -3.45 -2.45
C VAL A 2 -14.62 -2.05 -2.26
N THR A 3 -14.29 -1.41 -1.13
CA THR A 3 -14.66 -0.01 -0.90
C THR A 3 -14.08 0.81 -2.03
N ALA A 4 -14.91 1.65 -2.63
CA ALA A 4 -14.47 2.49 -3.73
C ALA A 4 -13.29 3.36 -3.27
N PHE A 5 -12.28 3.49 -4.12
CA PHE A 5 -10.99 4.09 -3.79
C PHE A 5 -11.08 5.56 -3.35
N ASP A 6 -12.17 6.22 -3.70
CA ASP A 6 -12.53 7.61 -3.36
C ASP A 6 -13.21 7.75 -1.98
N LYS A 7 -13.59 6.65 -1.32
CA LYS A 7 -14.32 6.65 -0.06
C LYS A 7 -13.44 6.21 1.12
N SER A 8 -13.49 6.98 2.19
CA SER A 8 -12.87 6.69 3.48
C SER A 8 -13.90 6.95 4.57
N ASP A 9 -14.13 5.97 5.44
CA ASP A 9 -15.11 6.07 6.54
C ASP A 9 -14.66 7.06 7.63
N ALA A 10 -13.35 7.31 7.71
CA ALA A 10 -12.74 8.22 8.69
C ALA A 10 -12.57 9.65 8.17
N ARG A 11 -13.05 9.98 6.96
CA ARG A 11 -12.86 11.30 6.36
C ARG A 11 -13.72 12.35 7.07
N PRO A 12 -13.12 13.43 7.61
CA PRO A 12 -13.88 14.54 8.16
C PRO A 12 -14.68 15.29 7.09
N ALA A 13 -15.83 15.84 7.45
CA ALA A 13 -16.73 16.55 6.53
C ALA A 13 -16.05 17.74 5.80
N HIS A 14 -15.10 18.42 6.46
CA HIS A 14 -14.38 19.54 5.84
C HIS A 14 -13.42 19.08 4.73
N ILE A 15 -12.73 17.94 4.91
CA ILE A 15 -11.88 17.35 3.87
C ILE A 15 -12.73 16.88 2.68
N ASP A 16 -13.89 16.29 2.95
CA ASP A 16 -14.79 15.84 1.88
C ASP A 16 -15.36 17.02 1.06
N ALA A 17 -15.67 18.14 1.72
CA ALA A 17 -16.08 19.36 1.03
C ALA A 17 -14.98 19.94 0.12
N ILE A 18 -13.73 19.95 0.59
CA ILE A 18 -12.58 20.41 -0.21
C ILE A 18 -12.36 19.49 -1.41
N LEU A 19 -12.40 18.17 -1.22
CA LEU A 19 -12.13 17.18 -2.26
C LEU A 19 -13.18 17.16 -3.38
N ASN A 20 -14.44 17.44 -3.05
CA ASN A 20 -15.54 17.53 -4.00
C ASN A 20 -15.74 18.96 -4.56
N GLY A 21 -15.02 19.94 -4.01
CA GLY A 21 -15.11 21.36 -4.38
C GLY A 21 -14.02 21.82 -5.35
N LEU A 22 -14.05 23.12 -5.67
CA LEU A 22 -13.02 23.80 -6.46
C LEU A 22 -11.73 24.02 -5.64
N ASP A 23 -11.85 24.07 -4.31
CA ASP A 23 -10.73 24.29 -3.39
C ASP A 23 -9.71 23.14 -3.38
N ARG A 24 -10.02 22.00 -3.98
CA ARG A 24 -9.09 20.88 -4.18
C ARG A 24 -7.76 21.28 -4.81
N TYR A 25 -7.76 22.31 -5.65
CA TYR A 25 -6.56 22.81 -6.34
C TYR A 25 -6.03 24.12 -5.76
N ASN A 26 -6.62 24.62 -4.67
CA ASN A 26 -6.17 25.83 -4.01
C ASN A 26 -4.91 25.52 -3.16
N PRO A 27 -3.76 26.17 -3.40
CA PRO A 27 -2.54 25.96 -2.64
C PRO A 27 -2.69 26.25 -1.14
N GLU A 28 -3.63 27.09 -0.72
CA GLU A 28 -3.90 27.38 0.69
C GLU A 28 -4.45 26.17 1.46
N THR A 29 -5.05 25.20 0.76
CA THR A 29 -5.55 23.96 1.38
C THR A 29 -4.45 22.95 1.69
N THR A 30 -3.22 23.21 1.25
CA THR A 30 -2.08 22.29 1.43
C THR A 30 -1.82 21.98 2.90
N THR A 31 -1.85 22.99 3.78
CA THR A 31 -1.63 22.82 5.22
C THR A 31 -2.72 21.97 5.87
N VAL A 32 -3.97 22.16 5.45
CA VAL A 32 -5.12 21.36 5.92
C VAL A 32 -4.92 19.88 5.58
N PHE A 33 -4.43 19.58 4.38
CA PHE A 33 -4.13 18.21 3.99
C PHE A 33 -2.88 17.64 4.69
N GLN A 34 -1.85 18.46 4.95
CA GLN A 34 -0.67 18.06 5.71
C GLN A 34 -1.05 17.67 7.14
N ASP A 35 -1.83 18.51 7.82
CA ASP A 35 -2.34 18.23 9.16
C ASP A 35 -3.21 16.96 9.18
N TYR A 36 -4.01 16.76 8.12
CA TYR A 36 -4.81 15.54 7.98
C TYR A 36 -3.96 14.28 7.78
N VAL A 37 -2.79 14.36 7.13
CA VAL A 37 -1.85 13.23 7.05
C VAL A 37 -1.28 12.91 8.43
N VAL A 38 -0.91 13.92 9.23
CA VAL A 38 -0.45 13.71 10.61
C VAL A 38 -1.54 13.02 11.43
N GLN A 39 -2.79 13.49 11.31
CA GLN A 39 -3.92 12.84 11.98
C GLN A 39 -4.09 11.37 11.53
N GLN A 40 -3.96 11.07 10.23
CA GLN A 40 -4.01 9.68 9.75
C GLN A 40 -2.90 8.80 10.34
N CYS A 41 -1.72 9.37 10.57
CA CYS A 41 -0.61 8.69 11.21
C CYS A 41 -0.92 8.34 12.68
N GLU A 42 -1.50 9.28 13.43
CA GLU A 42 -1.91 9.09 14.84
C GLU A 42 -3.10 8.14 14.99
N ASP A 43 -4.17 8.35 14.22
CA ASP A 43 -5.44 7.63 14.33
C ASP A 43 -5.42 6.23 13.68
N ARG A 44 -4.29 5.85 13.06
CA ARG A 44 -4.12 4.59 12.31
C ARG A 44 -5.11 4.43 11.14
N THR A 45 -5.59 5.54 10.59
CA THR A 45 -6.51 5.56 9.43
C THR A 45 -5.74 5.79 8.13
N PHE A 46 -6.35 5.52 6.97
CA PHE A 46 -5.73 5.77 5.68
C PHE A 46 -6.75 6.23 4.64
N ASP A 47 -6.61 7.46 4.17
CA ASP A 47 -7.41 8.04 3.10
C ASP A 47 -6.56 8.26 1.86
N CYS A 48 -6.54 7.26 0.98
CA CYS A 48 -5.73 7.33 -0.23
C CYS A 48 -6.12 8.51 -1.13
N TYR A 49 -7.40 8.84 -1.21
CA TYR A 49 -7.87 9.88 -2.12
C TYR A 49 -7.46 11.28 -1.67
N ALA A 50 -7.50 11.55 -0.36
CA ALA A 50 -6.97 12.78 0.22
C ALA A 50 -5.45 12.87 0.03
N ASN A 51 -4.73 11.77 0.30
CA ASN A 51 -3.27 11.72 0.17
C ASN A 51 -2.81 11.99 -1.27
N LEU A 52 -3.48 11.40 -2.27
CA LEU A 52 -3.19 11.68 -3.68
C LEU A 52 -3.57 13.11 -4.09
N ALA A 53 -4.60 13.70 -3.50
CA ALA A 53 -4.92 15.11 -3.74
C ALA A 53 -3.78 16.03 -3.26
N LEU A 54 -3.21 15.76 -2.08
CA LEU A 54 -2.05 16.48 -1.57
C LEU A 54 -0.82 16.30 -2.47
N LEU A 55 -0.48 15.07 -2.86
CA LEU A 55 0.65 14.82 -3.76
C LEU A 55 0.46 15.51 -5.12
N LYS A 56 -0.79 15.57 -5.62
CA LYS A 56 -1.12 16.31 -6.84
C LYS A 56 -0.99 17.84 -6.66
N LEU A 57 -1.33 18.38 -5.48
CA LEU A 57 -1.07 19.79 -5.15
C LEU A 57 0.43 20.10 -5.13
N TYR A 58 1.26 19.22 -4.57
CA TYR A 58 2.72 19.33 -4.62
C TYR A 58 3.25 19.27 -6.06
N GLN A 59 2.66 18.43 -6.91
CA GLN A 59 3.03 18.35 -8.33
C GLN A 59 2.79 19.68 -9.06
N PHE A 60 1.68 20.38 -8.77
CA PHE A 60 1.40 21.70 -9.33
C PHE A 60 2.20 22.82 -8.68
N ASN A 61 2.58 22.67 -7.41
CA ASN A 61 3.27 23.68 -6.61
C ASN A 61 4.51 23.08 -5.93
N PRO A 62 5.63 22.89 -6.66
CA PRO A 62 6.81 22.20 -6.13
C PRO A 62 7.44 22.85 -4.89
N HIS A 63 7.24 24.14 -4.70
CA HIS A 63 7.75 24.90 -3.55
C HIS A 63 7.03 24.58 -2.23
N LEU A 64 5.84 23.95 -2.30
CA LEU A 64 5.06 23.54 -1.12
C LEU A 64 5.35 22.09 -0.69
N LEU A 65 6.16 21.35 -1.46
CA LEU A 65 6.45 19.96 -1.18
C LEU A 65 7.20 19.84 0.15
N GLN A 66 6.59 19.10 1.09
CA GLN A 66 7.23 18.71 2.34
C GLN A 66 7.70 17.25 2.25
N PRO A 67 9.02 16.99 2.36
CA PRO A 67 9.59 15.65 2.29
C PRO A 67 8.97 14.67 3.30
N GLU A 68 8.88 15.10 4.57
CA GLU A 68 8.36 14.33 5.69
C GLU A 68 6.89 13.89 5.50
N THR A 69 6.00 14.80 5.10
CA THR A 69 4.61 14.43 4.79
C THR A 69 4.54 13.42 3.64
N THR A 70 5.43 13.56 2.65
CA THR A 70 5.49 12.65 1.50
C THR A 70 5.96 11.25 1.91
N THR A 71 7.01 11.16 2.73
CA THR A 71 7.47 9.88 3.29
C THR A 71 6.42 9.26 4.20
N ASN A 72 5.71 10.05 4.99
CA ASN A 72 4.61 9.57 5.83
C ASN A 72 3.45 8.99 5.01
N ILE A 73 3.08 9.62 3.88
CA ILE A 73 2.09 9.06 2.95
C ILE A 73 2.56 7.70 2.40
N LEU A 74 3.83 7.59 2.00
CA LEU A 74 4.40 6.34 1.47
C LEU A 74 4.48 5.25 2.55
N ALA A 75 4.95 5.59 3.76
CA ALA A 75 4.98 4.69 4.91
C ALA A 75 3.57 4.19 5.27
N LYS A 76 2.58 5.09 5.30
CA LYS A 76 1.17 4.70 5.48
C LYS A 76 0.67 3.80 4.36
N ALA A 77 1.06 4.05 3.12
CA ALA A 77 0.68 3.18 2.00
C ALA A 77 1.24 1.75 2.15
N LEU A 78 2.42 1.57 2.77
CA LEU A 78 2.95 0.24 3.11
C LEU A 78 2.03 -0.52 4.08
N THR A 79 1.28 0.16 4.96
CA THR A 79 0.40 -0.50 5.95
C THR A 79 -0.89 -1.07 5.34
N VAL A 80 -1.23 -0.70 4.10
CA VAL A 80 -2.47 -1.12 3.43
C VAL A 80 -2.23 -2.06 2.24
N PHE A 81 -1.01 -2.58 2.08
CA PHE A 81 -0.65 -3.54 1.03
C PHE A 81 -1.51 -4.82 1.10
N PRO A 82 -1.79 -5.55 0.02
CA PRO A 82 -1.63 -5.17 -1.37
C PRO A 82 -2.67 -4.07 -1.70
N SER A 83 -2.18 -2.94 -2.19
CA SER A 83 -3.00 -1.81 -2.61
C SER A 83 -2.20 -1.00 -3.64
N PRO A 84 -2.85 -0.46 -4.69
CA PRO A 84 -2.16 0.40 -5.65
C PRO A 84 -1.74 1.75 -5.05
N ALA A 85 -2.11 2.05 -3.81
CA ALA A 85 -1.85 3.33 -3.15
C ALA A 85 -0.37 3.74 -3.18
N PHE A 86 0.55 2.81 -2.92
CA PHE A 86 1.98 3.11 -2.92
C PHE A 86 2.47 3.52 -4.31
N SER A 87 2.17 2.69 -5.32
CA SER A 87 2.54 2.93 -6.71
C SER A 87 1.89 4.19 -7.29
N LEU A 88 0.65 4.50 -6.92
CA LEU A 88 -0.03 5.73 -7.32
C LEU A 88 0.65 6.95 -6.71
N SER A 89 0.95 6.91 -5.40
CA SER A 89 1.67 7.99 -4.72
C SER A 89 3.03 8.24 -5.38
N LEU A 90 3.78 7.18 -5.68
CA LEU A 90 5.09 7.28 -6.34
C LEU A 90 5.02 7.93 -7.72
N SER A 91 3.97 7.65 -8.49
CA SER A 91 3.79 8.22 -9.84
C SER A 91 3.44 9.71 -9.86
N LEU A 92 2.99 10.27 -8.74
CA LEU A 92 2.75 11.71 -8.58
C LEU A 92 3.98 12.49 -8.13
N LEU A 93 5.05 11.80 -7.70
CA LEU A 93 6.28 12.45 -7.27
C LEU A 93 7.11 12.93 -8.47
N PRO A 94 7.95 13.97 -8.29
CA PRO A 94 8.83 14.46 -9.34
C PRO A 94 9.77 13.39 -9.91
N ALA A 95 10.21 13.54 -11.17
CA ALA A 95 11.09 12.57 -11.82
C ALA A 95 12.45 12.39 -11.11
N HIS A 96 12.94 13.40 -10.40
CA HIS A 96 14.22 13.32 -9.67
C HIS A 96 14.13 12.45 -8.40
N THR A 97 12.91 12.15 -7.93
CA THR A 97 12.68 11.32 -6.74
C THR A 97 12.39 9.86 -7.11
N GLN A 98 12.51 9.51 -8.39
CA GLN A 98 12.21 8.16 -8.83
C GLN A 98 13.25 7.18 -8.25
N PRO A 99 12.80 6.06 -7.66
CA PRO A 99 13.67 5.14 -6.94
C PRO A 99 14.54 4.30 -7.89
N PHE A 100 14.15 4.23 -9.17
CA PHE A 100 14.93 3.64 -10.24
C PHE A 100 15.89 4.69 -10.76
N GLY A 101 17.10 4.74 -10.19
CA GLY A 101 18.18 5.51 -10.80
C GLY A 101 18.31 5.14 -12.27
N ALA A 102 18.74 6.10 -13.12
CA ALA A 102 19.22 5.76 -14.45
C ALA A 102 20.22 4.62 -14.28
N ALA A 103 19.89 3.45 -14.83
CA ALA A 103 20.64 2.23 -14.62
C ALA A 103 22.14 2.54 -14.74
N SER A 104 22.88 2.25 -13.68
CA SER A 104 24.28 1.88 -13.81
C SER A 104 24.28 0.60 -14.64
N THR A 105 24.25 0.75 -15.96
CA THR A 105 24.62 -0.30 -16.90
C THR A 105 25.97 -0.80 -16.40
N GLY A 106 26.01 -2.05 -15.93
CA GLY A 106 27.23 -2.61 -15.38
C GLY A 106 28.30 -2.60 -16.45
N GLU A 107 29.33 -1.79 -16.27
CA GLU A 107 30.65 -2.00 -16.86
C GLU A 107 31.67 -1.08 -16.16
N ASN A 108 32.68 -1.73 -15.60
CA ASN A 108 33.93 -1.17 -15.10
C ASN A 108 34.30 0.19 -15.69
N THR A 109 34.16 1.26 -14.92
CA THR A 109 34.93 2.48 -15.15
C THR A 109 35.30 3.10 -13.81
N ALA A 110 36.50 2.76 -13.35
CA ALA A 110 37.30 3.67 -12.56
C ALA A 110 37.57 4.93 -13.40
N SER A 111 36.65 5.88 -13.36
CA SER A 111 36.88 7.23 -13.85
C SER A 111 36.02 8.19 -13.06
N ALA A 112 36.67 8.78 -12.06
CA ALA A 112 36.32 10.08 -11.54
C ALA A 112 36.01 11.01 -12.71
N THR A 113 34.73 11.32 -12.91
CA THR A 113 34.31 12.49 -13.68
C THR A 113 33.38 13.27 -12.78
N ASN A 114 33.95 14.32 -12.20
CA ASN A 114 33.26 15.42 -11.56
C ASN A 114 32.11 15.91 -12.47
N ASN A 115 30.88 15.53 -12.14
CA ASN A 115 29.74 16.34 -12.51
C ASN A 115 29.34 17.13 -11.25
N ASN A 116 29.89 18.34 -11.16
CA ASN A 116 29.54 19.36 -10.19
C ASN A 116 28.11 19.87 -10.41
N ASN A 117 27.11 19.01 -10.19
CA ASN A 117 25.80 19.46 -9.73
C ASN A 117 25.64 18.85 -8.35
N SER A 118 26.10 19.57 -7.34
CA SER A 118 25.78 19.26 -5.95
C SER A 118 24.26 19.37 -5.79
N ILE A 119 23.56 18.25 -5.97
CA ILE A 119 22.18 18.11 -5.54
C ILE A 119 22.20 18.48 -4.04
N PRO A 120 21.30 19.37 -3.56
CA PRO A 120 21.25 19.73 -2.16
C PRO A 120 21.19 18.47 -1.29
N GLN A 121 21.96 18.41 -0.20
CA GLN A 121 22.04 17.22 0.66
C GLN A 121 20.65 16.74 1.11
N GLN A 122 19.75 17.66 1.44
CA GLN A 122 18.34 17.38 1.76
C GLN A 122 17.57 16.67 0.63
N THR A 123 17.88 16.96 -0.63
CA THR A 123 17.26 16.28 -1.78
C THR A 123 17.83 14.87 -1.94
N SER A 124 19.10 14.64 -1.59
CA SER A 124 19.69 13.29 -1.59
C SER A 124 19.04 12.39 -0.53
N ASP A 125 18.89 12.91 0.69
CA ASP A 125 18.31 12.17 1.82
C ASP A 125 16.84 11.80 1.56
N PHE A 126 16.09 12.72 0.93
CA PHE A 126 14.71 12.48 0.52
C PHE A 126 14.58 11.39 -0.55
N VAL A 127 15.48 11.37 -1.55
CA VAL A 127 15.50 10.34 -2.59
C VAL A 127 15.84 8.97 -2.00
N GLU A 128 16.81 8.91 -1.11
CA GLU A 128 17.18 7.68 -0.39
C GLU A 128 15.99 7.13 0.43
N SER A 129 15.28 8.01 1.11
CA SER A 129 14.06 7.67 1.87
C SER A 129 13.00 7.00 0.99
N ILE A 130 12.76 7.55 -0.21
CA ILE A 130 11.81 6.98 -1.18
C ILE A 130 12.30 5.64 -1.72
N GLN A 131 13.61 5.50 -2.00
CA GLN A 131 14.20 4.24 -2.46
C GLN A 131 14.03 3.13 -1.42
N LYS A 132 14.31 3.43 -0.15
CA LYS A 132 14.13 2.52 0.98
C LYS A 132 12.68 2.08 1.14
N LEU A 133 11.73 3.03 1.17
CA LEU A 133 10.30 2.71 1.25
C LEU A 133 9.82 1.89 0.03
N THR A 134 10.33 2.18 -1.17
CA THR A 134 9.98 1.43 -2.39
C THR A 134 10.51 -0.01 -2.34
N HIS A 135 11.71 -0.21 -1.81
CA HIS A 135 12.27 -1.54 -1.61
C HIS A 135 11.41 -2.35 -0.63
N LEU A 136 11.02 -1.75 0.51
CA LEU A 136 10.08 -2.37 1.45
C LEU A 136 8.73 -2.73 0.79
N ASN A 137 8.15 -1.83 0.00
CA ASN A 137 6.91 -2.12 -0.73
C ASN A 137 7.05 -3.34 -1.65
N SER A 138 8.16 -3.43 -2.37
CA SER A 138 8.44 -4.55 -3.29
C SER A 138 8.51 -5.88 -2.55
N LEU A 139 9.07 -5.91 -1.34
CA LEU A 139 9.13 -7.11 -0.50
C LEU A 139 7.74 -7.51 0.02
N LEU A 140 6.91 -6.54 0.43
CA LEU A 140 5.53 -6.79 0.84
C LEU A 140 4.65 -7.30 -0.31
N GLU A 141 4.71 -6.66 -1.48
CA GLU A 141 3.93 -7.06 -2.66
C GLU A 141 4.35 -8.42 -3.22
N SER A 142 5.63 -8.79 -3.10
CA SER A 142 6.13 -10.12 -3.48
C SER A 142 5.97 -11.19 -2.41
N ALA A 143 5.27 -10.87 -1.31
CA ALA A 143 5.04 -11.76 -0.15
C ALA A 143 6.32 -12.31 0.49
N GLN A 144 7.46 -11.60 0.36
CA GLN A 144 8.73 -11.95 0.98
C GLN A 144 8.81 -11.38 2.41
N TYR A 145 7.85 -11.73 3.26
CA TYR A 145 7.67 -11.11 4.59
C TYR A 145 8.86 -11.29 5.53
N ALA A 146 9.51 -12.46 5.51
CA ALA A 146 10.70 -12.71 6.32
C ALA A 146 11.86 -11.78 5.93
N LEU A 147 12.06 -11.56 4.63
CA LEU A 147 13.08 -10.64 4.12
C LEU A 147 12.69 -9.19 4.39
N PHE A 148 11.40 -8.84 4.29
CA PHE A 148 10.89 -7.52 4.67
C PHE A 148 11.30 -7.17 6.11
N TRP A 149 11.04 -8.04 7.09
CA TRP A 149 11.40 -7.78 8.48
C TRP A 149 12.91 -7.76 8.69
N SER A 150 13.68 -8.64 8.04
CA SER A 150 15.14 -8.58 8.16
C SER A 150 15.70 -7.29 7.59
N THR A 151 15.17 -6.80 6.46
CA THR A 151 15.57 -5.54 5.84
C THR A 151 15.16 -4.36 6.70
N PHE A 152 13.92 -4.33 7.19
CA PHE A 152 13.41 -3.29 8.08
C PHE A 152 14.26 -3.17 9.35
N ASN A 153 14.62 -4.30 9.96
CA ASN A 153 15.46 -4.35 11.17
C ASN A 153 16.97 -4.21 10.91
N SER A 154 17.41 -4.06 9.65
CA SER A 154 18.84 -4.02 9.31
C SER A 154 19.47 -2.63 9.44
N ASP A 155 18.67 -1.58 9.41
CA ASP A 155 19.12 -0.19 9.32
C ASP A 155 18.13 0.72 10.05
N ASP A 156 18.64 1.48 11.03
CA ASP A 156 17.85 2.38 11.88
C ASP A 156 17.07 3.43 11.07
N LEU A 157 17.55 3.78 9.86
CA LEU A 157 16.84 4.72 9.00
C LEU A 157 15.44 4.21 8.59
N TYR A 158 15.22 2.89 8.51
CA TYR A 158 13.87 2.37 8.25
C TYR A 158 12.92 2.63 9.42
N ALA A 159 13.41 2.54 10.66
CA ALA A 159 12.63 2.82 11.84
C ALA A 159 12.28 4.33 11.92
N ASP A 160 13.24 5.20 11.59
CA ASP A 160 13.02 6.65 11.53
C ASP A 160 11.95 7.01 10.49
N LEU A 161 11.96 6.37 9.32
CA LEU A 161 10.99 6.63 8.24
C LEU A 161 9.55 6.27 8.58
N VAL A 162 9.32 5.46 9.61
CA VAL A 162 7.98 5.02 10.03
C VAL A 162 7.62 5.49 11.43
N ALA A 163 8.49 6.27 12.08
CA ALA A 163 8.35 6.65 13.49
C ALA A 163 7.04 7.40 13.78
N ASP A 164 6.60 8.24 12.84
CA ASP A 164 5.35 9.00 12.97
C ASP A 164 4.10 8.12 12.79
N VAL A 165 4.23 6.95 12.16
CA VAL A 165 3.10 6.07 11.87
C VAL A 165 2.78 5.21 13.10
N ALA A 166 1.78 5.64 13.87
CA ALA A 166 1.39 4.95 15.09
C ALA A 166 1.02 3.48 14.83
N GLY A 167 1.77 2.57 15.44
CA GLY A 167 1.53 1.12 15.29
C GLY A 167 1.84 0.58 13.89
N PHE A 168 2.78 1.18 13.16
CA PHE A 168 3.21 0.72 11.83
C PHE A 168 3.38 -0.80 11.74
N GLU A 169 4.22 -1.38 12.61
CA GLU A 169 4.49 -2.82 12.55
C GLU A 169 3.25 -3.67 12.83
N GLU A 170 2.39 -3.23 13.75
CA GLU A 170 1.13 -3.92 14.08
C GLU A 170 0.20 -3.92 12.87
N LEU A 171 0.05 -2.78 12.20
CA LEU A 171 -0.77 -2.66 10.99
C LEU A 171 -0.23 -3.56 9.87
N VAL A 172 1.09 -3.61 9.67
CA VAL A 172 1.72 -4.51 8.70
C VAL A 172 1.46 -5.97 9.08
N ARG A 173 1.63 -6.38 10.34
CA ARG A 173 1.35 -7.76 10.81
C ARG A 173 -0.11 -8.16 10.60
N VAL A 174 -1.06 -7.29 10.99
CA VAL A 174 -2.50 -7.50 10.75
C VAL A 174 -2.75 -7.71 9.26
N ARG A 175 -2.08 -6.93 8.42
CA ARG A 175 -2.29 -7.00 6.99
C ARG A 175 -1.67 -8.26 6.35
N ILE A 176 -0.48 -8.66 6.78
CA ILE A 176 0.11 -9.98 6.44
C ILE A 176 -0.89 -11.08 6.80
N ALA A 177 -1.47 -11.05 7.99
CA ALA A 177 -2.43 -12.04 8.44
C ALA A 177 -3.71 -12.07 7.58
N VAL A 178 -4.22 -10.91 7.15
CA VAL A 178 -5.35 -10.84 6.21
C VAL A 178 -5.01 -11.55 4.89
N GLU A 179 -3.83 -11.35 4.33
CA GLU A 179 -3.42 -12.02 3.08
C GLU A 179 -3.22 -13.53 3.26
N VAL A 180 -2.61 -13.94 4.38
CA VAL A 180 -2.51 -15.36 4.75
C VAL A 180 -3.89 -15.99 4.90
N GLY A 181 -4.84 -15.27 5.49
CA GLY A 181 -6.23 -15.71 5.67
C GLY A 181 -6.97 -15.98 4.35
N LYS A 182 -6.59 -15.30 3.26
CA LYS A 182 -7.14 -15.51 1.93
C LYS A 182 -6.50 -16.69 1.21
N ALA A 183 -5.21 -16.94 1.44
CA ALA A 183 -4.44 -17.92 0.68
C ALA A 183 -4.31 -19.30 1.35
N PHE A 184 -4.46 -19.38 2.67
CA PHE A 184 -4.21 -20.60 3.44
C PHE A 184 -5.47 -21.10 4.17
N ARG A 185 -5.50 -22.42 4.38
CA ARG A 185 -6.42 -23.09 5.33
C ARG A 185 -5.69 -23.61 6.55
N GLU A 186 -4.44 -24.04 6.35
CA GLU A 186 -3.54 -24.51 7.37
C GLU A 186 -2.15 -24.00 7.02
N ILE A 187 -1.40 -23.53 8.03
CA ILE A 187 -0.03 -23.03 7.89
C ILE A 187 0.80 -23.48 9.09
N SER A 188 2.08 -23.74 8.90
CA SER A 188 2.96 -24.06 10.03
C SER A 188 3.11 -22.84 10.95
N ALA A 189 3.09 -23.06 12.26
CA ALA A 189 3.27 -22.01 13.24
C ALA A 189 4.64 -21.33 13.11
N ASP A 190 5.68 -22.07 12.73
CA ASP A 190 7.04 -21.54 12.56
C ASP A 190 7.15 -20.61 11.35
N VAL A 191 6.50 -20.97 10.22
CA VAL A 191 6.47 -20.12 9.03
C VAL A 191 5.68 -18.83 9.31
N LEU A 192 4.52 -18.96 9.98
CA LEU A 192 3.71 -17.80 10.33
C LEU A 192 4.43 -16.89 11.34
N ALA A 193 5.13 -17.46 12.33
CA ALA A 193 5.96 -16.71 13.27
C ALA A 193 7.05 -15.92 12.53
N GLN A 194 7.71 -16.52 11.55
CA GLN A 194 8.73 -15.86 10.74
C GLN A 194 8.15 -14.72 9.90
N TRP A 195 6.96 -14.91 9.30
CA TRP A 195 6.31 -13.87 8.49
C TRP A 195 5.78 -12.70 9.32
N LEU A 196 5.45 -12.91 10.59
CA LEU A 196 5.00 -11.86 11.49
C LEU A 196 6.15 -11.25 12.34
N ASP A 197 7.38 -11.76 12.19
CA ASP A 197 8.53 -11.45 13.04
C ASP A 197 8.24 -11.63 14.54
N LEU A 198 7.48 -12.68 14.88
CA LEU A 198 7.13 -13.01 16.26
C LEU A 198 8.05 -14.12 16.78
N LYS A 199 9.07 -13.72 17.54
CA LYS A 199 10.07 -14.66 18.10
C LYS A 199 9.51 -15.55 19.22
N CYS A 200 8.42 -15.13 19.87
CA CYS A 200 7.81 -15.85 20.99
C CYS A 200 6.52 -16.56 20.57
N ARG A 201 6.41 -17.85 20.91
CA ARG A 201 5.23 -18.67 20.60
C ARG A 201 3.98 -18.19 21.33
N GLU A 202 4.11 -17.64 22.53
CA GLU A 202 2.99 -17.05 23.27
C GLU A 202 2.48 -15.78 22.58
N ALA A 203 3.38 -14.96 22.03
CA ALA A 203 3.01 -13.76 21.28
C ALA A 203 2.28 -14.15 19.98
N LEU A 204 2.76 -15.17 19.27
CA LEU A 204 2.06 -15.73 18.12
C LEU A 204 0.65 -16.23 18.51
N GLN A 205 0.52 -16.99 19.58
CA GLN A 205 -0.77 -17.53 19.99
C GLN A 205 -1.77 -16.43 20.34
N LYS A 206 -1.34 -15.39 21.06
CA LYS A 206 -2.18 -14.22 21.37
C LYS A 206 -2.61 -13.49 20.10
N PHE A 207 -1.67 -13.20 19.21
CA PHE A 207 -1.99 -12.52 17.95
C PHE A 207 -2.98 -13.33 17.09
N VAL A 208 -2.72 -14.64 16.93
CA VAL A 208 -3.57 -15.54 16.14
C VAL A 208 -4.97 -15.67 16.75
N ALA A 209 -5.10 -15.77 18.07
CA ALA A 209 -6.39 -15.92 18.74
C ALA A 209 -7.16 -14.58 18.81
N ASP A 210 -6.52 -13.53 19.31
CA ASP A 210 -7.18 -12.27 19.66
C ASP A 210 -7.39 -11.36 18.43
N VAL A 211 -6.45 -11.37 17.48
CA VAL A 211 -6.47 -10.48 16.31
C VAL A 211 -7.04 -11.19 15.08
N CYS A 212 -6.56 -12.41 14.79
CA CYS A 212 -6.99 -13.13 13.59
C CYS A 212 -8.26 -13.95 13.78
N GLY A 213 -8.59 -14.35 15.02
CA GLY A 213 -9.68 -15.28 15.30
C GLY A 213 -9.43 -16.69 14.73
N TRP A 214 -8.17 -17.11 14.67
CA TRP A 214 -7.75 -18.42 14.16
C TRP A 214 -7.39 -19.37 15.31
N GLU A 215 -7.30 -20.67 15.00
CA GLU A 215 -6.99 -21.69 16.00
C GLU A 215 -5.55 -22.19 15.86
N VAL A 216 -4.85 -22.34 16.99
CA VAL A 216 -3.50 -22.92 17.04
C VAL A 216 -3.60 -24.37 17.52
N ASP A 217 -3.34 -25.31 16.62
CA ASP A 217 -3.34 -26.76 16.87
C ASP A 217 -1.88 -27.26 16.92
N GLY A 218 -1.25 -27.05 18.07
CA GLY A 218 0.15 -27.41 18.26
C GLY A 218 1.08 -26.67 17.29
N THR A 219 1.60 -27.38 16.29
CA THR A 219 2.55 -26.88 15.29
C THR A 219 1.87 -26.27 14.05
N VAL A 220 0.55 -26.37 13.93
CA VAL A 220 -0.21 -25.89 12.78
C VAL A 220 -1.23 -24.86 13.22
N VAL A 221 -1.37 -23.79 12.44
CA VAL A 221 -2.41 -22.78 12.61
C VAL A 221 -3.50 -23.03 11.58
N ARG A 222 -4.75 -23.17 12.06
CA ARG A 222 -5.93 -23.41 11.24
C ARG A 222 -6.65 -22.08 10.96
N VAL A 223 -6.77 -21.77 9.68
CA VAL A 223 -7.44 -20.58 9.18
C VAL A 223 -8.90 -20.92 8.85
N PRO A 224 -9.89 -20.17 9.36
CA PRO A 224 -11.30 -20.39 9.03
C PRO A 224 -11.57 -20.29 7.54
N LYS A 225 -12.48 -21.11 7.04
CA LYS A 225 -12.88 -21.07 5.63
C LYS A 225 -13.61 -19.77 5.32
N ASN A 226 -13.27 -19.15 4.20
CA ASN A 226 -13.85 -17.92 3.70
C ASN A 226 -14.02 -18.00 2.17
N ARG A 227 -14.67 -16.99 1.59
CA ARG A 227 -14.95 -16.93 0.14
C ARG A 227 -13.70 -16.99 -0.74
N GLU A 228 -12.54 -16.63 -0.22
CA GLU A 228 -11.27 -16.51 -0.96
C GLU A 228 -10.43 -17.79 -0.84
N ASN A 229 -10.45 -18.46 0.32
CA ASN A 229 -9.66 -19.67 0.58
C ASN A 229 -10.44 -20.98 0.32
N GLU A 230 -11.73 -20.90 0.00
CA GLU A 230 -12.55 -22.03 -0.42
C GLU A 230 -12.30 -22.39 -1.90
N ALA A 231 -12.19 -23.70 -2.15
CA ALA A 231 -11.97 -24.22 -3.49
C ALA A 231 -13.28 -24.07 -4.27
N ARG A 232 -13.29 -23.16 -5.23
CA ARG A 232 -14.45 -22.96 -6.10
C ARG A 232 -14.41 -23.95 -7.25
N SER A 233 -15.52 -24.63 -7.49
CA SER A 233 -15.67 -25.45 -8.68
C SER A 233 -15.67 -24.56 -9.92
N GLU A 234 -14.85 -24.90 -10.91
CA GLU A 234 -14.83 -24.24 -12.21
C GLU A 234 -16.18 -24.45 -12.94
N ILE A 235 -16.76 -23.37 -13.46
CA ILE A 235 -17.98 -23.43 -14.26
C ILE A 235 -17.61 -23.96 -15.66
N LYS A 236 -17.75 -25.27 -15.87
CA LYS A 236 -17.35 -25.96 -17.11
C LYS A 236 -18.23 -25.66 -18.32
N SER A 237 -19.38 -25.04 -18.13
CA SER A 237 -20.27 -24.62 -19.22
C SER A 237 -21.10 -23.43 -18.78
N GLU A 238 -21.07 -22.37 -19.58
CA GLU A 238 -21.98 -21.24 -19.41
C GLU A 238 -23.37 -21.65 -19.94
N ARG A 239 -24.40 -21.44 -19.11
CA ARG A 239 -25.78 -21.67 -19.55
C ARG A 239 -26.24 -20.47 -20.36
N VAL A 240 -26.12 -20.54 -21.67
CA VAL A 240 -26.68 -19.52 -22.56
C VAL A 240 -28.17 -19.79 -22.73
N GLY A 241 -29.00 -18.97 -22.09
CA GLY A 241 -30.46 -19.02 -22.23
C GLY A 241 -30.92 -18.41 -23.55
N VAL A 242 -32.07 -18.87 -24.07
CA VAL A 242 -32.67 -18.33 -25.31
C VAL A 242 -32.98 -16.82 -25.17
N ASP A 243 -33.26 -16.37 -23.96
CA ASP A 243 -33.48 -14.97 -23.58
C ASP A 243 -32.26 -14.07 -23.85
N MET A 244 -31.03 -14.60 -23.73
CA MET A 244 -29.80 -13.87 -24.07
C MET A 244 -29.69 -13.58 -25.58
N PHE A 245 -30.38 -14.36 -26.42
CA PHE A 245 -30.48 -14.12 -27.86
C PHE A 245 -31.62 -13.17 -28.24
N GLY A 246 -32.39 -12.66 -27.27
CA GLY A 246 -33.59 -11.84 -27.53
C GLY A 246 -33.32 -10.61 -28.41
N ARG A 247 -32.16 -9.95 -28.29
CA ARG A 247 -31.78 -8.83 -29.17
C ARG A 247 -31.51 -9.26 -30.62
N VAL A 248 -30.89 -10.42 -30.81
CA VAL A 248 -30.59 -10.99 -32.14
C VAL A 248 -31.88 -11.46 -32.81
N ILE A 249 -32.73 -12.17 -32.06
CA ILE A 249 -34.04 -12.64 -32.52
C ILE A 249 -34.92 -11.44 -32.87
N ARG A 250 -35.04 -10.42 -32.00
CA ARG A 250 -35.83 -9.22 -32.28
C ARG A 250 -35.39 -8.51 -33.56
N ARG A 251 -34.08 -8.34 -33.75
CA ARG A 251 -33.50 -7.74 -34.95
C ARG A 251 -33.76 -8.55 -36.23
N ALA A 252 -33.92 -9.87 -36.13
CA ALA A 252 -34.28 -10.72 -37.27
C ALA A 252 -35.76 -10.60 -37.68
N PHE A 253 -36.64 -10.21 -36.75
CA PHE A 253 -38.08 -10.02 -37.00
C PHE A 253 -38.47 -8.57 -37.32
N GLU A 254 -37.65 -7.58 -36.97
CA GLU A 254 -37.79 -6.20 -37.42
C GLU A 254 -37.27 -6.10 -38.87
N GLN A 255 -38.17 -6.09 -39.86
CA GLN A 255 -37.80 -5.86 -41.27
C GLN A 255 -37.08 -4.50 -41.41
N PRO A 256 -36.04 -4.40 -42.25
CA PRO A 256 -35.49 -3.11 -42.62
C PRO A 256 -36.59 -2.33 -43.37
N ALA A 257 -37.07 -1.26 -42.75
CA ALA A 257 -37.87 -0.25 -43.43
C ALA A 257 -37.01 0.52 -44.46
#